data_AF-A0A069D677-F1
#
_entry.id   AF-A0A069D677-F1
#
_cell.length_a   1.000
_cell.length_b   1.000
_cell.length_c   1.000
_cell.angle_alpha   90.00
_cell.angle_beta   90.00
_cell.angle_gamma   90.00
#
_symmetry.space_group_name_H-M   'P 1'
#
loop_
_entity.id
_entity.type
_entity.pdbx_description
1 polymer ?
#
loop_
_entity_poly.entity_id
_entity_poly.type
_entity_poly.pdbx_seq_one_letter_code
_entity_poly.pdbx_strand_id
1 'polypeptide(L)'
;MNLCIGIFCLWATYGLSTVLVYTIAMDYVRVGREGTDFTLQIVVLHLSSMLVAVGSGKLADLSGYTVLFVAEAALALASLFYVWFYFKKISGR
;
A
#
# COMPACT_ATOMS: atom_id res chain seq x y z
N MET A 1 -13.52 -6.13 -21.67
CA MET A 1 -13.45 -4.68 -21.37
C MET A 1 -13.39 -4.41 -19.86
N ASN A 2 -14.25 -5.02 -19.05
CA ASN A 2 -14.32 -4.78 -17.60
C ASN A 2 -13.02 -5.09 -16.83
N LEU A 3 -12.29 -6.15 -17.21
CA LEU A 3 -11.01 -6.48 -16.58
C LEU A 3 -9.94 -5.41 -16.82
N CYS A 4 -9.82 -4.90 -18.05
CA CYS A 4 -8.83 -3.89 -18.41
C CYS A 4 -9.08 -2.57 -17.66
N ILE A 5 -10.35 -2.19 -17.49
CA ILE A 5 -10.73 -1.02 -16.70
C ILE A 5 -10.33 -1.22 -15.23
N GLY A 6 -10.59 -2.40 -14.66
CA GLY A 6 -10.19 -2.72 -13.28
C GLY A 6 -8.68 -2.67 -13.08
N ILE A 7 -7.90 -3.26 -13.98
CA ILE A 7 -6.43 -3.22 -13.94
C ILE A 7 -5.95 -1.76 -14.04
N PHE A 8 -6.50 -0.97 -14.97
CA PHE A 8 -6.13 0.43 -15.12
C PHE A 8 -6.40 1.23 -13.85
N CYS A 9 -7.57 1.06 -13.22
CA CYS A 9 -7.89 1.71 -11.95
C CYS A 9 -6.94 1.30 -10.82
N LEU A 10 -6.59 0.02 -10.71
CA LEU A 10 -5.65 -0.47 -9.70
C LEU A 10 -4.25 0.14 -9.87
N TRP A 11 -3.73 0.16 -11.09
CA TRP A 11 -2.41 0.75 -11.37
C TRP A 11 -2.40 2.27 -11.20
N ALA A 12 -3.46 2.96 -11.63
CA ALA A 12 -3.57 4.41 -11.46
C ALA A 12 -3.61 4.81 -9.98
N THR A 13 -4.41 4.10 -9.17
CA THR A 13 -4.51 4.35 -7.72
C THR A 13 -3.21 3.98 -6.99
N TYR A 14 -2.56 2.88 -7.37
CA TYR A 14 -1.25 2.50 -6.85
C TYR A 14 -0.18 3.58 -7.12
N GLY A 15 -0.11 4.10 -8.34
CA GLY A 15 0.81 5.19 -8.70
C GLY A 15 0.55 6.46 -7.89
N LEU A 16 -0.72 6.86 -7.76
CA LEU A 16 -1.09 8.04 -6.97
C LEU A 16 -0.75 7.88 -5.48
N SER A 17 -1.07 6.72 -4.90
CA SER A 17 -0.86 6.44 -3.49
C SER A 17 0.62 6.35 -3.12
N THR A 18 1.45 5.75 -3.98
CA THR A 18 2.89 5.60 -3.70
C THR A 18 3.61 6.94 -3.67
N VAL A 19 3.26 7.87 -4.57
CA VAL A 19 3.79 9.24 -4.54
C VAL A 19 3.47 9.90 -3.20
N LEU A 20 2.21 9.86 -2.76
CA LEU A 20 1.81 10.42 -1.45
C LEU A 20 2.59 9.80 -0.29
N VAL A 21 2.73 8.47 -0.26
CA VAL A 21 3.46 7.76 0.80
C VAL A 21 4.93 8.16 0.80
N TYR A 22 5.59 8.23 -0.36
CA TYR A 22 6.99 8.62 -0.46
C TYR A 22 7.22 10.08 -0.06
N THR A 23 6.29 10.98 -0.40
CA THR A 23 6.34 12.37 0.06
C THR A 23 6.23 12.46 1.57
N ILE A 24 5.27 11.75 2.19
CA ILE A 24 5.16 11.75 3.66
C ILE A 24 6.41 11.12 4.29
N ALA A 25 6.98 10.07 3.70
CA ALA A 25 8.15 9.39 4.23
C ALA A 25 9.40 10.28 4.26
N MET A 26 9.51 11.23 3.33
CA MET A 26 10.55 12.27 3.32
C MET A 26 10.47 13.20 4.53
N ASP A 27 9.30 13.41 5.14
CA ASP A 27 9.19 14.26 6.33
C ASP A 27 9.80 13.60 7.58
N TYR A 28 10.11 12.29 7.53
CA TYR A 28 10.62 11.50 8.66
C TYR A 28 12.08 11.06 8.51
N VAL A 29 12.86 11.67 7.61
CA VAL A 29 14.29 11.36 7.44
C VAL A 29 15.17 12.25 8.31
N ARG A 30 16.35 11.74 8.70
CA ARG A 30 17.32 12.54 9.47
C ARG A 30 18.06 13.53 8.58
N VAL A 31 18.12 14.78 9.03
CA VAL A 31 18.88 15.86 8.39
C VAL A 31 20.33 15.44 8.18
N GLY A 32 20.83 15.57 6.94
CA GLY A 32 22.19 15.21 6.56
C GLY A 32 22.44 13.73 6.24
N ARG A 33 21.43 12.84 6.38
CA ARG A 33 21.47 11.42 5.96
C ARG A 33 20.20 10.97 5.24
N GLU A 34 19.54 11.92 4.60
CA GLU A 34 18.20 11.77 4.02
C GLU A 34 18.14 10.63 3.00
N GLY A 35 19.16 10.54 2.13
CA GLY A 35 19.25 9.49 1.11
C GLY A 35 19.39 8.07 1.68
N THR A 36 20.12 7.90 2.79
CA THR A 36 20.29 6.58 3.42
C THR A 36 19.00 6.13 4.11
N ASP A 37 18.36 7.01 4.86
CA ASP A 37 17.13 6.70 5.59
C ASP A 37 15.98 6.39 4.60
N PHE A 38 15.84 7.18 3.54
CA PHE A 38 14.82 6.91 2.52
C PHE A 38 15.09 5.60 1.78
N THR A 39 16.35 5.32 1.41
CA THR A 39 16.67 4.05 0.74
C THR A 39 16.32 2.87 1.63
N LEU A 40 16.60 2.93 2.92
CA LEU A 40 16.19 1.88 3.87
C LEU A 40 14.67 1.74 3.97
N GLN A 41 13.92 2.85 4.01
CA GLN A 41 12.45 2.81 4.01
C GLN A 41 11.91 2.10 2.76
N ILE A 42 12.44 2.42 1.58
CA ILE A 42 12.04 1.80 0.31
C ILE A 42 12.41 0.32 0.27
N VAL A 43 13.61 -0.05 0.73
CA VAL A 43 14.05 -1.45 0.81
C VAL A 43 13.12 -2.25 1.71
N VAL A 44 12.78 -1.74 2.90
CA VAL A 44 11.84 -2.41 3.82
C VAL A 44 10.47 -2.57 3.18
N LEU A 45 9.95 -1.53 2.51
CA LEU A 45 8.65 -1.59 1.82
C LEU A 45 8.62 -2.67 0.73
N HIS A 46 9.64 -2.73 -0.13
CA HIS A 46 9.69 -3.69 -1.24
C HIS A 46 9.96 -5.11 -0.77
N LEU A 47 10.82 -5.31 0.24
CA LEU A 47 11.01 -6.64 0.83
C LEU A 47 9.72 -7.15 1.48
N SER A 48 8.99 -6.26 2.16
CA SER A 48 7.69 -6.61 2.75
C SER A 48 6.66 -6.96 1.69
N SER A 49 6.61 -6.23 0.57
CA SER A 49 5.66 -6.53 -0.52
C SER A 49 5.95 -7.87 -1.19
N MET A 50 7.21 -8.26 -1.34
CA MET A 50 7.60 -9.58 -1.84
C MET A 50 7.12 -10.70 -0.90
N LEU A 51 7.25 -10.53 0.42
CA LEU A 51 6.74 -11.51 1.39
C LEU A 51 5.22 -11.66 1.29
N VAL A 52 4.50 -10.55 1.18
CA VAL A 52 3.04 -10.56 0.96
C VAL A 52 2.69 -11.25 -0.36
N ALA A 53 3.40 -10.96 -1.45
CA ALA A 53 3.15 -11.59 -2.74
C ALA A 53 3.29 -13.13 -2.70
N VAL A 54 4.35 -13.64 -2.07
CA VAL A 54 4.55 -15.09 -1.91
C VAL A 54 3.48 -15.70 -0.99
N GLY A 55 3.14 -15.02 0.12
CA GLY A 55 2.09 -15.46 1.05
C GLY A 55 0.72 -15.53 0.38
N SER A 56 0.35 -14.49 -0.36
CA SER A 56 -0.89 -14.40 -1.12
C SER A 56 -0.96 -15.47 -2.21
N GLY A 57 0.15 -15.76 -2.91
CA GLY A 57 0.20 -16.88 -3.87
C GLY A 57 -0.14 -18.23 -3.23
N LYS A 58 0.50 -18.55 -2.10
CA LYS A 58 0.19 -19.80 -1.36
C LYS A 58 -1.25 -19.83 -0.83
N LEU A 59 -1.78 -18.69 -0.39
CA LEU A 59 -3.16 -18.59 0.08
C LEU A 59 -4.16 -18.80 -1.05
N ALA A 60 -3.86 -18.29 -2.25
CA ALA A 60 -4.65 -18.51 -3.46
C ALA A 60 -4.71 -20.00 -3.83
N ASP A 61 -3.57 -20.69 -3.74
CA ASP A 61 -3.48 -22.12 -4.06
C ASP A 61 -4.31 -22.99 -3.11
N LEU A 62 -4.39 -22.62 -1.83
CA LEU A 62 -5.10 -23.40 -0.81
C LEU A 62 -6.60 -23.05 -0.71
N SER A 63 -6.96 -21.78 -0.80
CA SER A 63 -8.32 -21.28 -0.52
C SER A 63 -9.05 -20.72 -1.75
N GLY A 64 -8.38 -20.68 -2.90
CA GLY A 64 -8.90 -20.11 -4.14
C GLY A 64 -8.80 -18.59 -4.24
N TYR A 65 -8.85 -18.07 -5.46
CA TYR A 65 -8.73 -16.64 -5.76
C TYR A 65 -9.88 -15.79 -5.19
N THR A 66 -11.09 -16.33 -5.10
CA THR A 66 -12.26 -15.58 -4.61
C THR A 66 -12.06 -15.12 -3.17
N VAL A 67 -11.55 -16.00 -2.30
CA VAL A 67 -11.31 -15.68 -0.89
C VAL A 67 -10.19 -14.64 -0.76
N LEU A 68 -9.14 -14.78 -1.58
CA LEU A 68 -8.03 -13.83 -1.62
C LEU A 68 -8.50 -12.43 -2.02
N PHE A 69 -9.29 -12.30 -3.08
CA PHE A 69 -9.81 -11.00 -3.51
C PHE A 69 -10.75 -10.36 -2.48
N VAL A 70 -11.57 -11.16 -1.79
CA VAL A 70 -12.43 -10.65 -0.70
C VAL A 70 -11.58 -10.17 0.47
N ALA A 71 -10.52 -10.89 0.84
CA ALA A 71 -9.60 -10.48 1.89
C ALA A 71 -8.86 -9.18 1.55
N GLU A 72 -8.33 -9.06 0.33
CA GLU A 72 -7.69 -7.83 -0.16
C GLU A 72 -8.66 -6.63 -0.17
N ALA A 73 -9.91 -6.85 -0.62
CA ALA A 73 -10.93 -5.80 -0.59
C ALA A 73 -11.27 -5.36 0.84
N ALA A 74 -11.34 -6.29 1.79
CA ALA A 74 -11.54 -5.99 3.21
C ALA A 74 -10.36 -5.21 3.81
N LEU A 75 -9.12 -5.59 3.48
CA LEU A 75 -7.92 -4.86 3.90
C LEU A 75 -7.86 -3.44 3.32
N ALA A 76 -8.21 -3.26 2.05
CA ALA A 76 -8.30 -1.95 1.41
C ALA A 76 -9.38 -1.06 2.04
N LEU A 77 -10.53 -1.63 2.42
CA LEU A 77 -11.59 -0.91 3.11
C LEU A 77 -11.20 -0.55 4.54
N ALA A 78 -10.50 -1.44 5.25
CA ALA A 78 -9.95 -1.16 6.58
C ALA A 78 -8.89 -0.04 6.53
N SER A 79 -8.00 -0.05 5.53
CA SER A 79 -7.00 1.01 5.35
C SER A 79 -7.65 2.35 5.00
N LEU A 80 -8.70 2.35 4.18
CA LEU A 80 -9.49 3.54 3.89
C LEU A 80 -10.09 4.15 5.18
N PHE A 81 -10.68 3.31 6.04
CA PHE A 81 -11.19 3.78 7.34
C PHE A 81 -10.08 4.35 8.22
N TYR A 82 -8.94 3.66 8.30
CA TYR A 82 -7.79 4.14 9.07
C TYR A 82 -7.35 5.54 8.63
N VAL A 83 -7.15 5.73 7.32
CA VAL A 83 -6.77 7.02 6.73
C VAL A 83 -7.84 8.07 7.00
N TRP A 84 -9.13 7.74 6.80
CA TRP A 84 -10.24 8.66 7.03
C TRP A 84 -10.29 9.18 8.47
N PHE A 85 -10.17 8.29 9.46
CA PHE A 85 -10.15 8.68 10.88
C PHE A 85 -8.89 9.47 11.25
N TYR A 86 -7.72 9.05 10.75
CA TYR A 86 -6.45 9.72 11.03
C TYR A 86 -6.38 11.13 10.43
N PHE A 87 -6.81 11.30 9.18
CA PHE A 87 -6.87 12.63 8.55
C PHE A 87 -7.95 13.51 9.15
N LYS A 88 -9.11 12.96 9.56
CA LYS A 88 -10.11 13.74 10.30
C LYS A 88 -9.55 14.28 11.62
N LYS A 89 -8.69 13.51 12.29
CA LYS A 89 -7.99 13.95 13.51
C LYS A 89 -6.94 15.04 13.24
N ILE A 90 -6.34 15.07 12.05
CA ILE A 90 -5.37 16.08 11.64
C ILE A 90 -6.06 17.38 11.20
N SER A 91 -7.14 17.30 10.42
CA SER A 91 -7.88 18.46 9.89
C SER A 91 -8.81 19.13 10.91
N GLY A 92 -9.03 18.52 12.08
CA GLY A 92 -9.82 19.08 13.17
C GLY A 92 -9.03 19.98 14.13
N ARG A 93 -7.82 20.43 13.75
CA ARG A 93 -7.07 21.51 14.40
C ARG A 93 -7.08 22.75 13.52
#